data_AF-A0A8T2FX14-F1
#
_entry.id   AF-A0A8T2FX14-F1
#
_cell.length_a   1.000
_cell.length_b   1.000
_cell.length_c   1.000
_cell.angle_alpha   90.00
_cell.angle_beta   90.00
_cell.angle_gamma   90.00
#
_symmetry.space_group_name_H-M   'P 1'
#
loop_
_entity.id
_entity.type
_entity.pdbx_description
1 polymer ?
#
loop_
_entity_poly.entity_id
_entity_poly.type
_entity_poly.pdbx_seq_one_letter_code
_entity_poly.pdbx_strand_id
1 'polypeptide(L)'
;MISLTELHAEEGLLMNGELTVVAKVEVLEVVGKLDVSEESSPIMKTIDVNGFQVLPSQVEYAKSLFERHLDIASKFRPKNPYLKTAYMNVLLSLTQTICQSPQELSNDDLSDAGAALAYLREAGFELDWLEKKLNEVKEKKKKEEACLAEIQDMDEHVKPLKKKYLDLEAQIDKKKAELLAARAPLSLNDDNVV
;
A
#
# COMPACT_ATOMS: atom_id res chain seq x y z
N MET A 1 -24.94 -9.87 -3.14
CA MET A 1 -24.11 -9.63 -1.95
C MET A 1 -24.73 -10.45 -0.84
N ILE A 2 -24.06 -11.49 -0.35
CA ILE A 2 -24.57 -12.37 0.71
C ILE A 2 -24.27 -11.69 2.06
N SER A 3 -25.26 -11.63 2.95
CA SER A 3 -25.11 -11.00 4.25
C SER A 3 -24.37 -11.91 5.24
N LEU A 4 -23.66 -11.33 6.21
CA LEU A 4 -22.92 -12.08 7.23
C LEU A 4 -23.83 -13.03 8.03
N THR A 5 -25.08 -12.62 8.26
CA THR A 5 -26.12 -13.43 8.90
C THR A 5 -26.53 -14.66 8.11
N GLU A 6 -26.47 -14.61 6.77
CA GLU A 6 -26.79 -15.74 5.90
C GLU A 6 -25.64 -16.77 5.81
N LEU A 7 -24.40 -16.37 6.11
CA LEU A 7 -23.25 -17.28 6.18
C LEU A 7 -23.27 -18.20 7.41
N HIS A 8 -24.00 -17.82 8.47
CA HIS A 8 -24.07 -18.53 9.76
C HIS A 8 -25.32 -19.40 9.96
N ALA A 9 -26.16 -19.56 8.93
CA ALA A 9 -27.36 -20.42 9.00
C ALA A 9 -26.98 -21.93 9.08
N GLU A 10 -27.90 -22.80 9.50
CA GLU A 10 -27.67 -24.26 9.63
C GLU A 10 -27.31 -24.96 8.30
N GLU A 11 -27.58 -24.32 7.15
CA GLU A 11 -27.11 -24.72 5.81
C GLU A 11 -25.94 -23.84 5.29
N GLY A 12 -25.23 -23.17 6.20
CA GLY A 12 -24.28 -22.09 5.92
C GLY A 12 -22.93 -22.54 5.37
N LEU A 13 -22.38 -21.72 4.46
CA LEU A 13 -21.10 -21.93 3.78
C LEU A 13 -19.86 -21.79 4.69
N LEU A 14 -20.07 -21.44 5.97
CA LEU A 14 -19.04 -21.19 6.96
C LEU A 14 -19.10 -22.23 8.09
N MET A 15 -18.18 -23.19 8.10
CA MET A 15 -18.07 -24.22 9.13
C MET A 15 -16.75 -24.01 9.88
N ASN A 16 -16.78 -23.91 11.22
CA ASN A 16 -15.59 -23.70 12.07
C ASN A 16 -14.70 -22.49 11.71
N GLY A 17 -15.30 -21.40 11.19
CA GLY A 17 -14.58 -20.18 10.82
C GLY A 17 -13.92 -20.22 9.44
N GLU A 18 -14.10 -21.31 8.68
CA GLU A 18 -13.61 -21.46 7.31
C GLU A 18 -14.77 -21.35 6.30
N LEU A 19 -14.61 -20.47 5.29
CA LEU A 19 -15.59 -20.26 4.22
C LEU A 19 -15.24 -21.14 3.02
N THR A 20 -16.12 -22.05 2.64
CA THR A 20 -15.93 -22.88 1.43
C THR A 20 -16.80 -22.37 0.28
N VAL A 21 -16.18 -21.92 -0.81
CA VAL A 21 -16.88 -21.48 -2.03
C VAL A 21 -16.69 -22.51 -3.13
N VAL A 22 -17.78 -23.15 -3.57
CA VAL A 22 -17.77 -24.09 -4.69
C VAL A 22 -18.26 -23.38 -5.96
N ALA A 23 -17.35 -23.14 -6.91
CA ALA A 23 -17.69 -22.60 -8.22
C ALA A 23 -17.63 -23.71 -9.27
N LYS A 24 -18.77 -24.01 -9.91
CA LYS A 24 -18.81 -24.88 -11.08
C LYS A 24 -18.50 -24.05 -12.31
N VAL A 25 -17.32 -24.24 -12.90
CA VAL A 25 -16.92 -23.57 -14.14
C VAL A 25 -17.22 -24.50 -15.31
N GLU A 26 -18.24 -24.17 -16.10
CA GLU A 26 -18.50 -24.83 -17.38
C GLU A 26 -17.77 -24.09 -18.50
N VAL A 27 -16.80 -24.76 -19.13
CA VAL A 27 -16.05 -24.23 -20.26
C VAL A 27 -16.89 -24.38 -21.52
N LEU A 28 -17.41 -23.27 -22.06
CA LEU A 28 -18.30 -23.26 -23.22
C LEU A 28 -17.57 -23.34 -24.56
N GLU A 29 -16.35 -22.78 -24.66
CA GLU A 29 -15.58 -22.78 -25.91
C GLU A 29 -14.08 -22.57 -25.61
N VAL A 30 -13.22 -23.36 -26.26
CA VAL A 30 -11.76 -23.24 -26.16
C VAL A 30 -11.26 -22.57 -27.43
N VAL A 31 -10.86 -21.29 -27.34
CA VAL A 31 -10.25 -20.57 -28.46
C VAL A 31 -8.74 -20.79 -28.44
N GLY A 32 -8.28 -21.82 -29.15
CA GLY A 32 -6.86 -22.09 -29.38
C GLY A 32 -6.58 -23.52 -29.80
N LYS A 33 -5.83 -23.71 -30.88
CA LYS A 33 -5.33 -25.03 -31.27
C LYS A 33 -4.18 -25.41 -30.34
N LEU A 34 -4.50 -26.20 -29.30
CA LEU A 34 -3.51 -26.83 -28.44
C LEU A 34 -2.98 -28.08 -29.17
N ASP A 35 -1.85 -27.95 -29.87
CA ASP A 35 -1.06 -29.14 -30.22
C ASP A 35 -0.49 -29.68 -28.91
N VAL A 36 -1.15 -30.71 -28.39
CA VAL A 36 -0.70 -31.47 -27.22
C VAL A 36 0.53 -32.27 -27.65
N SER A 37 1.71 -31.74 -27.37
CA SER A 37 2.88 -32.57 -27.13
C SER A 37 2.85 -32.93 -25.65
N GLU A 38 2.55 -34.20 -25.36
CA GLU A 38 2.76 -34.79 -24.03
C GLU A 38 4.25 -34.66 -23.68
N GLU A 39 4.61 -33.65 -22.87
CA GLU A 39 5.73 -33.70 -21.92
C GLU A 39 5.83 -32.39 -21.10
N SER A 40 5.61 -32.53 -19.79
CA SER A 40 6.05 -31.64 -18.69
C SER A 40 5.44 -30.22 -18.57
N SER A 41 4.62 -30.04 -17.51
CA SER A 41 4.40 -28.79 -16.74
C SER A 41 3.99 -27.50 -17.49
N PRO A 42 3.25 -26.56 -16.90
CA PRO A 42 3.21 -25.20 -17.43
C PRO A 42 4.60 -24.59 -17.23
N ILE A 43 5.52 -24.80 -18.18
CA ILE A 43 6.80 -24.09 -18.23
C ILE A 43 6.43 -22.62 -18.42
N MET A 44 6.49 -21.83 -17.34
CA MET A 44 6.42 -20.38 -17.46
C MET A 44 7.53 -19.98 -18.45
N LYS A 45 7.12 -19.51 -19.63
CA LYS A 45 8.04 -19.04 -20.66
C LYS A 45 8.79 -17.84 -20.08
N THR A 46 10.04 -18.05 -19.70
CA THR A 46 10.96 -16.99 -19.31
C THR A 46 11.70 -16.49 -20.55
N ILE A 47 12.13 -15.23 -20.50
CA ILE A 47 12.86 -14.56 -21.57
C ILE A 47 14.25 -14.21 -21.04
N ASP A 48 15.28 -14.49 -21.82
CA ASP A 48 16.66 -14.12 -21.48
C ASP A 48 16.88 -12.62 -21.71
N VAL A 49 17.36 -11.92 -20.68
CA VAL A 49 17.81 -10.54 -20.72
C VAL A 49 19.21 -10.49 -20.12
N ASN A 50 20.22 -10.19 -20.95
CA ASN A 50 21.64 -10.17 -20.54
C ASN A 50 22.12 -11.44 -19.80
N GLY A 51 21.61 -12.63 -20.19
CA GLY A 51 21.98 -13.90 -19.57
C GLY A 51 21.25 -14.20 -18.25
N PHE A 52 20.19 -13.45 -17.93
CA PHE A 52 19.26 -13.69 -16.83
C PHE A 52 17.86 -14.03 -17.37
N GLN A 53 17.24 -15.06 -16.83
CA GLN A 53 15.87 -15.44 -17.20
C GLN A 53 14.87 -14.64 -16.39
N VAL A 54 13.97 -13.91 -17.05
CA VAL A 54 12.92 -13.09 -16.42
C VAL A 54 11.53 -13.39 -16.98
N LEU A 55 10.47 -13.01 -16.26
CA LEU A 55 9.11 -13.16 -16.77
C LEU A 55 8.84 -12.16 -17.91
N PRO A 56 7.95 -12.49 -18.89
CA PRO A 56 7.65 -11.59 -20.00
C PRO A 56 7.19 -10.20 -19.58
N SER A 57 6.44 -10.09 -18.47
CA SER A 57 5.99 -8.81 -17.90
C SER A 57 7.13 -7.95 -17.33
N GLN A 58 8.30 -8.53 -17.05
CA GLN A 58 9.44 -7.86 -16.44
C GLN A 58 10.52 -7.49 -17.46
N VAL A 59 10.42 -7.95 -18.71
CA VAL A 59 11.48 -7.82 -19.72
C VAL A 59 11.86 -6.37 -19.98
N GLU A 60 10.90 -5.49 -20.21
CA GLU A 60 11.19 -4.09 -20.52
C GLU A 60 11.82 -3.36 -19.33
N TYR A 61 11.37 -3.69 -18.12
CA TYR A 61 11.98 -3.14 -16.90
C TYR A 61 13.42 -3.65 -16.72
N ALA A 62 13.66 -4.96 -16.89
CA ALA A 62 14.98 -5.55 -16.79
C ALA A 62 15.95 -4.98 -17.85
N LYS A 63 15.52 -4.84 -19.10
CA LYS A 63 16.33 -4.20 -20.16
C LYS A 63 16.71 -2.77 -19.77
N SER A 64 15.73 -1.97 -19.36
CA SER A 64 15.95 -0.59 -18.96
C SER A 64 16.88 -0.46 -17.74
N LEU A 65 16.86 -1.44 -16.83
CA LEU A 65 17.78 -1.52 -15.69
C LEU A 65 19.22 -1.71 -16.16
N PHE A 66 19.47 -2.68 -17.05
CA PHE A 66 20.81 -2.93 -17.59
C PHE A 66 21.31 -1.81 -18.50
N GLU A 67 20.43 -1.15 -19.27
CA GLU A 67 20.81 0.01 -20.09
C GLU A 67 21.28 1.20 -19.25
N ARG A 68 20.63 1.45 -18.11
CA ARG A 68 20.99 2.52 -17.18
C ARG A 68 22.22 2.19 -16.34
N HIS A 69 22.45 0.90 -16.08
CA HIS A 69 23.50 0.40 -15.21
C HIS A 69 24.21 -0.79 -15.89
N LEU A 70 25.03 -0.49 -16.90
CA LEU A 70 25.67 -1.51 -17.76
C LEU A 70 26.61 -2.45 -16.98
N ASP A 71 27.18 -1.98 -15.88
CA ASP A 71 28.13 -2.70 -15.04
C ASP A 71 27.48 -3.38 -13.82
N ILE A 72 26.14 -3.35 -13.71
CA ILE A 72 25.38 -3.84 -12.55
C ILE A 72 25.73 -5.27 -12.16
N ALA A 73 26.06 -6.13 -13.12
CA ALA A 73 26.42 -7.54 -12.90
C ALA A 73 27.86 -7.86 -13.38
N SER A 74 28.74 -6.86 -13.43
CA SER A 74 30.09 -6.99 -14.00
C SER A 74 30.97 -8.02 -13.28
N LYS A 75 30.80 -8.17 -11.96
CA LYS A 75 31.53 -9.15 -11.12
C LYS A 75 30.66 -10.34 -10.72
N PHE A 76 29.49 -10.50 -11.34
CA PHE A 76 28.54 -11.55 -11.00
C PHE A 76 29.11 -12.93 -11.29
N ARG A 77 29.27 -13.74 -10.23
CA ARG A 77 29.95 -15.04 -10.28
C ARG A 77 29.05 -16.24 -10.58
N PRO A 78 27.78 -16.30 -10.08
CA PRO A 78 26.94 -17.48 -10.25
C PRO A 78 26.70 -17.84 -11.73
N LYS A 79 27.01 -19.09 -12.07
CA LYS A 79 26.82 -19.64 -13.43
C LYS A 79 25.53 -20.46 -13.58
N ASN A 80 25.03 -21.00 -12.47
CA ASN A 80 23.82 -21.83 -12.47
C ASN A 80 22.59 -20.98 -12.86
N PRO A 81 21.82 -21.39 -13.89
CA PRO A 81 20.72 -20.58 -14.42
C PRO A 81 19.62 -20.32 -13.38
N TYR A 82 19.30 -21.29 -12.51
CA TYR A 82 18.31 -21.10 -11.46
C TYR A 82 18.76 -20.05 -10.44
N LEU A 83 20.05 -20.05 -10.08
CA LEU A 83 20.61 -19.01 -9.22
C LEU A 83 20.56 -17.65 -9.90
N LYS A 84 20.89 -17.56 -11.19
CA LYS A 84 20.77 -16.30 -11.94
C LYS A 84 19.36 -15.73 -11.87
N THR A 85 18.36 -16.57 -12.12
CA THR A 85 16.95 -16.19 -12.02
C THR A 85 16.60 -15.72 -10.62
N ALA A 86 17.00 -16.46 -9.58
CA ALA A 86 16.72 -16.09 -8.19
C ALA A 86 17.33 -14.72 -7.83
N TYR A 87 18.59 -14.48 -8.19
CA TYR A 87 19.23 -13.18 -7.98
C TYR A 87 18.56 -12.05 -8.75
N MET A 88 18.17 -12.30 -10.00
CA MET A 88 17.45 -11.29 -10.79
C MET A 88 16.11 -10.95 -10.16
N ASN A 89 15.37 -11.93 -9.65
CA ASN A 89 14.11 -11.69 -8.96
C ASN A 89 14.31 -10.84 -7.70
N VAL A 90 15.34 -11.13 -6.89
CA VAL A 90 15.68 -10.32 -5.71
C VAL A 90 16.02 -8.89 -6.11
N LEU A 91 16.82 -8.70 -7.17
CA LEU A 91 17.16 -7.38 -7.67
C LEU A 91 15.92 -6.60 -8.14
N LEU A 92 15.06 -7.23 -8.94
CA LEU A 92 13.81 -6.63 -9.43
C LEU A 92 12.90 -6.24 -8.26
N SER A 93 12.68 -7.14 -7.31
CA SER A 93 11.90 -6.87 -6.10
C SER A 93 12.49 -5.71 -5.29
N LEU A 94 13.80 -5.68 -5.07
CA LEU A 94 14.47 -4.59 -4.34
C LEU A 94 14.28 -3.24 -5.04
N THR A 95 14.46 -3.20 -6.37
CA THR A 95 14.24 -1.97 -7.13
C THR A 95 12.78 -1.51 -7.09
N GLN A 96 11.83 -2.45 -7.11
CA GLN A 96 10.41 -2.15 -6.96
C GLN A 96 10.09 -1.59 -5.57
N THR A 97 10.60 -2.21 -4.50
CA THR A 97 10.43 -1.74 -3.12
C THR A 97 10.97 -0.31 -2.94
N ILE A 98 12.17 -0.02 -3.44
CA ILE A 98 12.77 1.32 -3.33
C ILE A 98 11.99 2.38 -4.14
N CYS A 99 11.22 1.96 -5.15
CA CYS A 99 10.35 2.84 -5.92
C CYS A 99 8.97 3.11 -5.29
N GLN A 100 8.60 2.41 -4.21
CA GLN A 100 7.34 2.64 -3.49
C GLN A 100 7.35 3.97 -2.73
N SER A 101 6.16 4.45 -2.35
CA SER A 101 6.07 5.64 -1.52
C SER A 101 6.60 5.35 -0.10
N PRO A 102 7.27 6.31 0.56
CA PRO A 102 7.74 6.11 1.93
C PRO A 102 6.62 5.76 2.93
N GLN A 103 5.39 6.20 2.64
CA GLN A 103 4.18 5.91 3.41
C GLN A 103 3.78 4.43 3.36
N GLU A 104 3.96 3.77 2.22
CA GLU A 104 3.62 2.35 2.03
C GLU A 104 4.70 1.41 2.58
N LEU A 105 5.91 1.92 2.80
CA LEU A 105 7.04 1.13 3.27
C LEU A 105 7.05 1.06 4.78
N SER A 106 7.17 -0.15 5.35
CA SER A 106 7.45 -0.36 6.77
C SER A 106 8.95 -0.23 7.08
N ASN A 107 9.30 -0.17 8.38
CA ASN A 107 10.73 -0.13 8.77
C ASN A 107 11.39 -1.49 8.53
N ASP A 108 10.61 -2.56 8.59
CA ASP A 108 11.03 -3.91 8.26
C ASP A 108 11.32 -4.02 6.76
N ASP A 109 10.45 -3.49 5.89
CA ASP A 109 10.69 -3.48 4.43
C ASP A 109 12.02 -2.77 4.07
N LEU A 110 12.35 -1.68 4.76
CA LEU A 110 13.61 -0.94 4.56
C LEU A 110 14.83 -1.67 5.13
N SER A 111 14.64 -2.49 6.15
CA SER A 111 15.67 -3.38 6.71
C SER A 111 15.92 -4.55 5.76
N ASP A 112 14.86 -5.21 5.31
CA ASP A 112 14.89 -6.32 4.36
C ASP A 112 15.49 -5.90 3.02
N ALA A 113 15.14 -4.69 2.53
CA ALA A 113 15.78 -4.10 1.37
C ALA A 113 17.30 -3.92 1.56
N GLY A 114 17.73 -3.55 2.76
CA GLY A 114 19.15 -3.46 3.11
C GLY A 114 19.85 -4.83 3.11
N ALA A 115 19.21 -5.85 3.67
CA ALA A 115 19.71 -7.22 3.67
C ALA A 115 19.81 -7.80 2.25
N ALA A 116 18.78 -7.59 1.42
CA ALA A 116 18.77 -7.99 0.02
C ALA A 116 19.89 -7.31 -0.79
N LEU A 117 20.16 -6.03 -0.54
CA LEU A 117 21.26 -5.30 -1.17
C LEU A 117 22.62 -5.90 -0.80
N ALA A 118 22.85 -6.19 0.48
CA ALA A 118 24.09 -6.82 0.95
C ALA A 118 24.30 -8.19 0.29
N TYR A 119 23.25 -9.02 0.26
CA TYR A 119 23.25 -10.33 -0.39
C TYR A 119 23.58 -10.25 -1.89
N LEU A 120 22.99 -9.29 -2.61
CA LEU A 120 23.29 -9.07 -4.03
C LEU A 120 24.73 -8.58 -4.25
N ARG A 121 25.26 -7.72 -3.38
CA ARG A 121 26.65 -7.26 -3.46
C ARG A 121 27.63 -8.42 -3.27
N GLU A 122 27.36 -9.33 -2.33
CA GLU A 122 28.17 -10.55 -2.13
C GLU A 122 28.19 -11.46 -3.37
N ALA A 123 27.08 -11.51 -4.12
CA ALA A 123 27.00 -12.24 -5.38
C ALA A 123 27.77 -11.58 -6.54
N GLY A 124 28.23 -10.35 -6.35
CA GLY A 124 29.04 -9.59 -7.31
C GLY A 124 28.25 -8.56 -8.12
N PHE A 125 27.09 -8.10 -7.64
CA PHE A 125 26.40 -6.96 -8.22
C PHE A 125 27.01 -5.63 -7.75
N GLU A 126 27.11 -4.67 -8.68
CA GLU A 126 27.53 -3.29 -8.41
C GLU A 126 26.27 -2.41 -8.20
N LEU A 127 25.92 -2.14 -6.95
CA LEU A 127 24.63 -1.54 -6.54
C LEU A 127 24.77 -0.25 -5.72
N ASP A 128 25.88 0.47 -5.85
CA ASP A 128 26.14 1.72 -5.11
C ASP A 128 25.06 2.78 -5.34
N TRP A 129 24.55 2.86 -6.56
CA TRP A 129 23.45 3.75 -6.92
C TRP A 129 22.15 3.40 -6.18
N LEU A 130 21.88 2.10 -5.99
CA LEU A 130 20.69 1.61 -5.32
C LEU A 130 20.80 1.77 -3.80
N GLU A 131 22.01 1.60 -3.25
CA GLU A 131 22.32 1.89 -1.84
C GLU A 131 22.06 3.37 -1.52
N LYS A 132 22.53 4.28 -2.38
CA LYS A 132 22.23 5.70 -2.25
C LYS A 132 20.73 5.98 -2.27
N LYS A 133 19.99 5.34 -3.18
CA LYS A 133 18.53 5.49 -3.27
C LYS A 133 17.80 4.95 -2.05
N LEU A 134 18.23 3.80 -1.52
CA LEU A 134 17.68 3.25 -0.29
C LEU A 134 17.89 4.21 0.90
N ASN A 135 19.07 4.83 1.00
CA ASN A 135 19.33 5.84 2.03
C ASN A 135 18.46 7.09 1.86
N GLU A 136 18.26 7.57 0.62
CA GLU A 136 17.33 8.68 0.34
C GLU A 136 15.89 8.34 0.79
N VAL A 137 15.41 7.12 0.53
CA VAL A 137 14.08 6.67 0.96
C VAL A 137 13.97 6.57 2.48
N LYS A 138 14.99 6.00 3.16
CA LYS A 138 15.06 5.94 4.63
C LYS A 138 14.95 7.34 5.27
N GLU A 139 15.64 8.33 4.72
CA GLU A 139 15.57 9.70 5.23
C GLU A 139 14.22 10.37 4.94
N LYS A 140 13.61 10.10 3.78
CA LYS A 140 12.25 10.59 3.49
C LYS A 140 11.24 10.01 4.47
N LYS A 141 11.32 8.71 4.77
CA LYS A 141 10.42 8.05 5.71
C LYS A 141 10.52 8.65 7.12
N LYS A 142 11.73 8.85 7.65
CA LYS A 142 11.92 9.50 8.95
C LYS A 142 11.29 10.89 9.00
N LYS A 143 11.43 11.67 7.92
CA LYS A 143 10.81 13.01 7.82
C LYS A 143 9.29 12.94 7.77
N GLU A 144 8.73 11.96 7.07
CA GLU A 144 7.29 11.72 7.05
C GLU A 144 6.78 11.40 8.45
N GLU A 145 7.40 10.44 9.15
CA GLU A 145 7.03 10.06 10.52
C GLU A 145 7.12 11.25 11.49
N ALA A 146 8.17 12.06 11.39
CA ALA A 146 8.32 13.27 12.20
C ALA A 146 7.22 14.31 11.93
N CYS A 147 6.92 14.57 10.65
CA CYS A 147 5.86 15.49 10.25
C CYS A 147 4.48 15.01 10.72
N LEU A 148 4.21 13.71 10.64
CA LEU A 148 2.97 13.12 11.14
C LEU A 148 2.84 13.31 12.66
N ALA A 149 3.91 13.11 13.42
CA ALA A 149 3.92 13.35 14.86
C ALA A 149 3.67 14.83 15.20
N GLU A 150 4.29 15.77 14.47
CA GLU A 150 4.06 17.21 14.65
C GLU A 150 2.60 17.61 14.34
N ILE A 151 2.01 17.07 13.26
CA ILE A 151 0.60 17.31 12.92
C ILE A 151 -0.33 16.80 14.02
N GLN A 152 -0.05 15.62 14.59
CA GLN A 152 -0.84 15.05 15.67
C GLN A 152 -0.77 15.92 16.93
N ASP A 153 0.42 16.37 17.33
CA ASP A 153 0.62 17.29 18.45
C ASP A 153 -0.15 18.60 18.25
N MET A 154 -0.03 19.23 17.07
CA MET A 154 -0.78 20.43 16.74
C MET A 154 -2.30 20.23 16.81
N ASP A 155 -2.81 19.08 16.34
CA ASP A 155 -4.24 18.77 16.40
C ASP A 155 -4.73 18.61 17.85
N GLU A 156 -3.92 18.02 18.73
CA GLU A 156 -4.20 17.95 20.17
C GLU A 156 -4.29 19.34 20.82
N HIS A 157 -3.43 20.28 20.42
CA HIS A 157 -3.48 21.66 20.88
C HIS A 157 -4.69 22.45 20.32
N VAL A 158 -5.11 22.16 19.09
CA VAL A 158 -6.23 22.85 18.43
C VAL A 158 -7.60 22.37 18.93
N LYS A 159 -7.75 21.09 19.29
CA LYS A 159 -9.00 20.50 19.84
C LYS A 159 -9.62 21.31 21.00
N PRO A 160 -8.91 21.67 22.08
CA PRO A 160 -9.48 22.44 23.18
C PRO A 160 -9.85 23.87 22.78
N LEU A 161 -9.11 24.48 21.85
CA LEU A 161 -9.42 25.82 21.34
C LEU A 161 -10.73 25.80 20.52
N LYS A 162 -10.92 24.79 19.66
CA LYS A 162 -12.19 24.58 18.94
C LYS A 162 -13.36 24.44 19.92
N LYS A 163 -13.19 23.68 21.01
CA LYS A 163 -14.21 23.54 22.05
C LYS A 163 -14.56 24.87 22.72
N LYS A 164 -13.54 25.67 23.09
CA LYS A 164 -13.74 27.00 23.68
C LYS A 164 -14.44 27.97 22.73
N TYR A 165 -14.11 27.92 21.43
CA TYR A 165 -14.78 28.72 20.41
C TYR A 165 -16.27 28.40 20.34
N LEU A 166 -16.63 27.12 20.28
CA LEU A 166 -18.04 26.68 20.26
C LEU A 166 -18.81 27.09 21.52
N ASP A 167 -18.18 27.00 22.70
CA ASP A 167 -18.79 27.46 23.95
C ASP A 167 -19.06 28.98 23.91
N LEU A 168 -18.10 29.77 23.44
CA LEU A 168 -18.25 31.21 23.32
C LEU A 168 -19.34 31.59 22.30
N GLU A 169 -19.41 30.89 21.17
CA GLU A 169 -20.44 31.07 20.15
C GLU A 169 -21.85 30.82 20.73
N ALA A 170 -22.02 29.75 21.50
CA ALA A 170 -23.28 29.47 22.20
C ALA A 170 -23.64 30.54 23.23
N GLN A 171 -22.65 31.09 23.96
CA GLN A 171 -22.89 32.20 24.89
C GLN A 171 -23.36 33.48 24.17
N ILE A 172 -22.78 33.78 23.01
CA ILE A 172 -23.19 34.92 22.17
C ILE A 172 -24.63 34.74 21.71
N ASP A 173 -25.00 33.56 21.22
CA ASP A 173 -26.35 33.31 20.73
C ASP A 173 -27.40 33.36 21.85
N LYS A 174 -27.06 32.86 23.04
CA LYS A 174 -27.88 33.05 24.23
C LYS A 174 -28.11 34.54 24.53
N LYS A 175 -27.05 35.35 24.52
CA LYS A 175 -27.15 36.80 24.80
C LYS A 175 -27.95 37.54 23.73
N LYS A 176 -27.86 37.14 22.46
CA LYS A 176 -28.71 37.68 21.39
C LYS A 176 -30.19 37.38 21.65
N ALA A 177 -30.53 36.16 22.07
CA ALA A 177 -31.90 35.80 22.41
C ALA A 177 -32.44 36.61 23.61
N GLU A 178 -31.65 36.77 24.67
CA GLU A 178 -31.98 37.64 25.81
C GLU A 178 -32.22 39.10 25.38
N LEU A 179 -31.38 39.64 24.50
CA LEU A 179 -31.54 41.00 23.96
C LEU A 179 -32.83 41.15 23.12
N LEU A 180 -33.16 40.15 22.30
CA LEU A 180 -34.41 40.15 21.53
C LEU A 180 -35.64 40.10 22.45
N ALA A 181 -35.61 39.26 23.49
CA ALA A 181 -36.68 39.19 24.47
C ALA A 181 -36.85 40.52 25.23
N ALA A 182 -35.76 41.16 25.65
CA ALA A 182 -35.79 42.46 26.32
C ALA A 182 -36.30 43.61 25.44
N ARG A 183 -36.18 43.48 24.11
CA ARG A 183 -36.71 44.45 23.12
C ARG A 183 -38.16 44.20 22.74
N ALA A 184 -38.76 43.07 23.15
CA ALA A 184 -40.15 42.78 22.85
C ALA A 184 -41.07 43.82 23.53
N PRO A 185 -42.06 44.37 22.83
CA PRO A 185 -43.03 45.29 23.44
C PRO A 185 -43.81 44.61 24.56
N LEU A 186 -44.18 45.35 25.60
CA LEU A 186 -45.13 44.87 26.60
C LEU A 186 -46.52 44.76 25.97
N SER A 187 -47.12 43.57 26.04
CA SER A 187 -48.53 43.36 25.73
C SER A 187 -49.37 43.89 26.91
N LEU A 188 -50.28 44.83 26.66
CA LEU A 188 -51.24 45.33 27.66
C LEU A 188 -52.56 44.54 27.71
N ASN A 189 -52.70 43.50 26.88
CA ASN A 189 -53.90 42.68 26.86
C ASN A 189 -53.75 41.52 27.86
N ASP A 190 -53.82 41.84 29.16
CA ASP A 190 -54.18 40.87 30.19
C ASP A 190 -55.72 40.82 30.30
N ASP A 191 -56.39 40.31 29.27
CA ASP A 191 -57.81 39.93 29.40
C ASP A 191 -57.89 38.55 30.07
N ASN A 192 -57.62 38.54 31.38
CA ASN A 192 -58.18 37.55 32.29
C ASN A 192 -59.67 37.90 32.47
N VAL A 193 -60.50 37.43 31.54
CA VAL A 193 -61.95 37.36 31.76
C VAL A 193 -62.25 36.00 32.38
N VAL A 194 -62.75 36.06 33.62
CA VAL A 194 -63.37 34.98 34.41
C VAL A 194 -64.55 34.38 33.69
#